data_AF-A0A929UUA3-F1
#
_entry.id   AF-A0A929UUA3-F1
#
_cell.length_a   1.000
_cell.length_b   1.000
_cell.length_c   1.000
_cell.angle_alpha   90.00
_cell.angle_beta   90.00
_cell.angle_gamma   90.00
#
_symmetry.space_group_name_H-M   'P 1'
#
loop_
_entity.id
_entity.type
_entity.pdbx_description
1 polymer ?
#
loop_
_entity_poly.entity_id
_entity_poly.type
_entity_poly.pdbx_seq_one_letter_code
_entity_poly.pdbx_strand_id
1 'polypeptide(L)'
;MGYLLDETGFSHLIENLKKSYRIFAPVLKKGQGRHLDTDVVLYDEVNEAGEIELLKKSDYAFKEAMTPLSETLFFFTEKETKLADIDERPVLVFLRSCDLHALRRQDAIYLQNGREKDPFYQRRRELLKFVLIGCQEAYENCFCVDMGSNQTKEGYVFSIDKTKET
;
A
#
# COMPACT_ATOMS: atom_id res chain seq x y z
N MET A 1 10.83 13.14 -16.06
CA MET A 1 12.06 12.36 -16.31
C MET A 1 11.75 10.95 -15.85
N GLY A 2 11.65 9.99 -16.76
CA GLY A 2 11.32 8.58 -16.45
C GLY A 2 12.51 7.69 -16.80
N TYR A 3 12.67 6.60 -16.06
CA TYR A 3 13.67 5.56 -16.35
C TYR A 3 12.95 4.36 -16.94
N LEU A 4 13.49 3.80 -18.02
CA LEU A 4 13.05 2.51 -18.53
C LEU A 4 13.95 1.44 -17.92
N LEU A 5 13.35 0.56 -17.12
CA LEU A 5 14.05 -0.53 -16.46
C LEU A 5 13.64 -1.86 -17.09
N ASP A 6 14.63 -2.72 -17.29
CA ASP A 6 14.44 -4.14 -17.53
C ASP A 6 14.02 -4.86 -16.23
N GLU A 7 13.57 -6.11 -16.33
CA GLU A 7 13.14 -6.90 -15.17
C GLU A 7 14.28 -7.07 -14.14
N THR A 8 15.51 -7.18 -14.63
CA THR A 8 16.73 -7.23 -13.82
C THR A 8 17.00 -5.91 -13.10
N GLY A 9 16.88 -4.77 -13.78
CA GLY A 9 17.00 -3.45 -13.17
C GLY A 9 15.91 -3.18 -12.14
N PHE A 10 14.67 -3.62 -12.40
CA PHE A 10 13.57 -3.52 -11.43
C PHE A 10 13.84 -4.39 -10.19
N SER A 11 14.38 -5.59 -10.37
CA SER A 11 14.78 -6.46 -9.25
C SER A 11 15.84 -5.80 -8.38
N HIS A 12 16.89 -5.22 -8.98
CA HIS A 12 17.92 -4.49 -8.23
C HIS A 12 17.39 -3.23 -7.53
N LEU A 13 16.38 -2.56 -8.09
CA LEU A 13 15.72 -1.44 -7.43
C LEU A 13 15.06 -1.91 -6.13
N ILE A 14 14.26 -2.98 -6.19
CA ILE A 14 13.55 -3.53 -5.03
C ILE A 14 14.54 -4.03 -3.98
N GLU A 15 15.62 -4.71 -4.37
CA GLU A 15 16.67 -5.16 -3.45
C GLU A 15 17.34 -4.01 -2.69
N ASN A 16 17.57 -2.88 -3.36
CA ASN A 16 18.17 -1.70 -2.73
C ASN A 16 17.16 -0.99 -1.82
N LEU A 17 15.89 -0.87 -2.24
CA LEU A 17 14.85 -0.26 -1.42
C LEU A 17 14.58 -1.06 -0.14
N LYS A 18 14.61 -2.39 -0.21
CA LYS A 18 14.42 -3.30 0.92
C LYS A 18 15.40 -3.09 2.08
N LYS A 19 16.60 -2.58 1.81
CA LYS A 19 17.62 -2.31 2.84
C LYS A 19 17.19 -1.20 3.80
N SER A 20 16.37 -0.26 3.33
CA SER A 20 15.95 0.92 4.11
C SER A 20 14.47 0.95 4.41
N TYR A 21 13.65 0.27 3.61
CA TYR A 21 12.19 0.29 3.69
C TYR A 21 11.62 -1.11 3.81
N ARG A 22 10.52 -1.25 4.56
CA ARG A 22 9.62 -2.40 4.42
C ARG A 22 8.73 -2.18 3.21
N ILE A 23 8.60 -3.16 2.34
CA ILE A 23 7.87 -2.99 1.08
C ILE A 23 6.55 -3.75 1.18
N PHE A 24 5.45 -3.05 0.93
CA PHE A 24 4.13 -3.66 0.79
C PHE A 24 3.61 -3.44 -0.61
N ALA A 25 3.07 -4.49 -1.23
CA ALA A 25 2.54 -4.43 -2.57
C ALA A 25 1.40 -5.44 -2.74
N PRO A 26 0.56 -5.31 -3.78
CA PRO A 26 -0.35 -6.39 -4.17
C PRO A 26 0.45 -7.64 -4.56
N VAL A 27 0.13 -8.78 -3.95
CA VAL A 27 0.75 -10.09 -4.18
C VAL A 27 -0.33 -11.10 -4.53
N LEU A 28 -0.08 -11.90 -5.57
CA LEU A 28 -0.97 -13.00 -5.96
C LEU A 28 -0.76 -14.22 -5.04
N LYS A 29 -1.70 -14.46 -4.13
CA LYS A 29 -1.71 -15.65 -3.27
C LYS A 29 -2.51 -16.76 -3.95
N LYS A 30 -1.78 -17.78 -4.43
CA LYS A 30 -2.38 -18.93 -5.12
C LYS A 30 -3.16 -19.82 -4.18
N GLY A 31 -4.41 -20.15 -4.51
CA GLY A 31 -5.27 -21.06 -3.73
C GLY A 31 -5.67 -20.56 -2.33
N GLN A 32 -5.47 -19.27 -2.02
CA GLN A 32 -5.86 -18.65 -0.74
C GLN A 32 -7.12 -17.79 -0.84
N GLY A 33 -7.85 -17.89 -1.94
CA GLY A 33 -9.13 -17.22 -2.12
C GLY A 33 -10.25 -17.85 -1.29
N ARG A 34 -11.46 -17.32 -1.47
CA ARG A 34 -12.66 -17.73 -0.71
C ARG A 34 -13.03 -19.21 -0.90
N HIS A 35 -12.60 -19.81 -2.01
CA HIS A 35 -12.81 -21.22 -2.32
C HIS A 35 -11.45 -21.91 -2.48
N LEU A 36 -11.37 -23.21 -2.13
CA LEU A 36 -10.24 -24.03 -2.54
C LEU A 36 -10.10 -23.89 -4.06
N ASP A 37 -8.90 -23.58 -4.54
CA ASP A 37 -8.54 -23.35 -5.94
C ASP A 37 -8.84 -21.95 -6.52
N THR A 38 -9.15 -20.96 -5.68
CA THR A 38 -9.22 -19.56 -6.13
C THR A 38 -7.99 -18.78 -5.73
N ASP A 39 -7.43 -18.02 -6.68
CA ASP A 39 -6.34 -17.09 -6.43
C ASP A 39 -6.90 -15.77 -5.91
N VAL A 40 -6.13 -15.09 -5.06
CA VAL A 40 -6.51 -13.79 -4.50
C VAL A 40 -5.32 -12.83 -4.52
N VAL A 41 -5.56 -11.57 -4.85
CA VAL A 41 -4.56 -10.50 -4.80
C VAL A 41 -4.75 -9.69 -3.52
N LEU A 42 -3.80 -9.85 -2.59
CA LEU A 42 -3.78 -9.22 -1.28
C LEU A 42 -2.56 -8.31 -1.15
N TYR A 43 -2.67 -7.25 -0.36
CA TYR A 43 -1.49 -6.47 0.02
C TYR A 43 -0.71 -7.21 1.10
N ASP A 44 0.56 -7.50 0.82
CA ASP A 44 1.44 -8.20 1.76
C ASP A 44 2.87 -7.64 1.70
N GLU A 45 3.69 -7.99 2.68
CA GLU A 45 5.11 -7.63 2.70
C GLU A 45 5.86 -8.43 1.62
N VAL A 46 6.59 -7.71 0.78
CA VAL A 46 7.28 -8.26 -0.39
C VAL A 46 8.78 -8.25 -0.19
N ASN A 47 9.42 -9.34 -0.58
CA ASN A 47 10.86 -9.52 -0.51
C ASN A 47 11.55 -9.49 -1.87
N GLU A 48 10.82 -9.83 -2.93
CA GLU A 48 11.33 -9.97 -4.30
C GLU A 48 10.44 -9.22 -5.30
N ALA A 49 11.04 -8.65 -6.35
CA ALA A 49 10.29 -7.90 -7.34
C ALA A 49 9.22 -8.73 -8.08
N GLY A 50 9.47 -10.03 -8.28
CA GLY A 50 8.55 -10.94 -8.95
C GLY A 50 7.28 -11.26 -8.16
N GLU A 51 7.24 -10.95 -6.86
CA GLU A 51 6.03 -11.13 -6.04
C GLU A 51 5.00 -10.01 -6.26
N ILE A 52 5.44 -8.87 -6.80
CA ILE A 52 4.59 -7.68 -6.99
C ILE A 52 3.70 -7.87 -8.22
N GLU A 53 2.39 -7.91 -7.97
CA GLU A 53 1.37 -8.01 -9.01
C GLU A 53 1.04 -6.63 -9.59
N LEU A 54 1.57 -6.35 -10.78
CA LEU A 54 1.38 -5.08 -11.49
C LEU A 54 0.13 -5.07 -12.39
N LEU A 55 -0.35 -6.25 -12.81
CA LEU A 55 -1.34 -6.37 -13.87
C LEU A 55 -2.75 -6.64 -13.34
N LYS A 56 -2.91 -7.41 -12.27
CA LYS A 56 -4.23 -7.72 -11.69
C LYS A 56 -4.64 -6.72 -10.61
N LYS A 57 -5.93 -6.38 -10.58
CA LYS A 57 -6.53 -5.57 -9.51
C LYS A 57 -6.47 -6.33 -8.19
N SER A 58 -6.23 -5.62 -7.09
CA SER A 58 -6.37 -6.21 -5.76
C SER A 58 -7.83 -6.56 -5.47
N ASP A 59 -8.04 -7.71 -4.85
CA ASP A 59 -9.37 -8.14 -4.40
C ASP A 59 -9.76 -7.45 -3.09
N TYR A 60 -8.75 -7.13 -2.27
CA TYR A 60 -8.91 -6.45 -0.98
C TYR A 60 -8.32 -5.03 -1.02
N ALA A 61 -8.84 -4.19 -0.13
CA ALA A 61 -8.40 -2.81 -0.02
C ALA A 61 -7.02 -2.73 0.66
N PHE A 62 -6.15 -1.86 0.15
CA PHE A 62 -4.79 -1.69 0.71
C PHE A 62 -4.78 -1.35 2.21
N LYS A 63 -5.87 -0.73 2.72
CA LYS A 63 -5.99 -0.36 4.14
C LYS A 63 -5.82 -1.58 5.06
N GLU A 64 -6.18 -2.78 4.62
CA GLU A 64 -6.06 -3.99 5.43
C GLU A 64 -4.61 -4.34 5.79
N ALA A 65 -3.65 -3.98 4.93
CA ALA A 65 -2.23 -4.15 5.24
C ALA A 65 -1.70 -3.11 6.25
N MET A 66 -2.39 -1.98 6.41
CA MET A 66 -1.92 -0.83 7.20
C MET A 66 -2.70 -0.60 8.50
N THR A 67 -3.93 -1.11 8.56
CA THR A 67 -4.78 -1.06 9.75
C THR A 67 -5.00 -2.48 10.25
N PRO A 68 -4.23 -2.94 11.26
CA PRO A 68 -4.39 -4.28 11.81
C PRO A 68 -5.79 -4.45 12.41
N LEU A 69 -6.34 -5.67 12.33
CA LEU A 69 -7.65 -6.00 12.91
C LEU A 69 -7.65 -5.87 14.44
N SER A 70 -6.51 -6.13 15.07
CA SER A 70 -6.27 -5.94 16.49
C SER A 70 -4.89 -5.33 16.72
N GLU A 71 -4.79 -4.38 17.64
CA GLU A 71 -3.55 -3.72 18.00
C GLU A 71 -3.53 -3.43 19.50
N THR A 72 -2.39 -3.66 20.14
CA THR A 72 -2.17 -3.24 21.52
C THR A 72 -1.90 -1.75 21.53
N LEU A 73 -2.73 -0.96 22.22
CA LEU A 73 -2.59 0.51 22.24
C LEU A 73 -1.59 0.99 23.31
N PHE A 74 -1.72 0.45 24.52
CA PHE A 74 -0.84 0.77 25.64
C PHE A 74 -0.82 -0.35 26.66
N PHE A 75 0.26 -0.39 27.42
CA PHE A 75 0.39 -1.17 28.63
C PHE A 75 0.16 -0.24 29.81
N PHE A 76 -0.63 -0.70 30.78
CA PHE A 76 -0.86 0.04 32.02
C PHE A 76 -0.53 -0.86 33.21
N THR A 77 0.11 -0.27 34.21
CA THR A 77 0.30 -0.84 35.53
C THR A 77 -0.23 0.16 36.56
N GLU A 78 -0.20 -0.19 37.85
CA GLU A 78 -0.63 0.72 38.92
C GLU A 78 0.18 2.03 38.97
N LYS A 79 1.42 2.03 38.43
CA LYS A 79 2.36 3.15 38.56
C LYS A 79 2.68 3.85 37.25
N GLU A 80 2.50 3.19 36.11
CA GLU A 80 2.92 3.71 34.81
C GLU A 80 1.94 3.33 33.70
N THR A 81 1.86 4.20 32.69
CA THR A 81 1.19 3.92 31.42
C THR A 81 2.21 4.14 30.31
N LYS A 82 2.43 3.10 29.49
CA LYS A 82 3.38 3.13 28.37
C LYS A 82 2.61 2.81 27.08
N LEU A 83 2.75 3.65 26.06
CA LEU A 83 2.24 3.32 24.72
C LEU A 83 2.94 2.07 24.17
N ALA A 84 2.23 1.29 23.37
CA ALA A 84 2.85 0.17 22.68
C ALA A 84 3.92 0.66 21.71
N ASP A 85 5.04 -0.07 21.69
CA ASP A 85 6.12 0.14 20.75
C ASP A 85 5.64 -0.33 19.36
N ILE A 86 6.02 0.40 18.32
CA ILE A 86 5.74 0.04 16.92
C ILE A 86 7.06 -0.09 16.17
N ASP A 87 7.05 -0.83 15.07
CA ASP A 87 8.19 -0.85 14.15
C ASP A 87 8.30 0.51 13.46
N GLU A 88 9.35 1.26 13.77
CA GLU A 88 9.59 2.61 13.24
C GLU A 88 10.24 2.60 11.86
N ARG A 89 10.48 1.42 11.26
CA ARG A 89 11.03 1.34 9.91
C ARG A 89 10.06 1.96 8.90
N PRO A 90 10.52 2.88 8.04
CA PRO A 90 9.69 3.43 6.97
C PRO A 90 9.12 2.34 6.07
N VAL A 91 7.86 2.49 5.67
CA VAL A 91 7.13 1.52 4.86
C VAL A 91 6.85 2.13 3.49
N LEU A 92 7.26 1.44 2.43
CA LEU A 92 6.99 1.80 1.04
C LEU A 92 5.84 0.94 0.50
N VAL A 93 4.71 1.57 0.21
CA VAL A 93 3.49 0.89 -0.25
C VAL A 93 3.28 1.14 -1.73
N PHE A 94 3.27 0.08 -2.52
CA PHE A 94 2.95 0.10 -3.95
C PHE A 94 1.44 -0.02 -4.12
N LEU A 95 0.78 1.02 -4.60
CA LEU A 95 -0.67 1.06 -4.72
C LEU A 95 -1.13 1.81 -5.98
N ARG A 96 -2.40 1.68 -6.33
CA ARG A 96 -2.98 2.34 -7.51
C ARG A 96 -3.50 3.74 -7.18
N SER A 97 -3.72 4.58 -8.19
CA SER A 97 -4.27 5.93 -7.99
C SER A 97 -5.60 5.93 -7.21
N CYS A 98 -6.47 4.95 -7.47
CA CYS A 98 -7.74 4.82 -6.76
C CYS A 98 -7.56 4.53 -5.26
N ASP A 99 -6.54 3.74 -4.90
CA ASP A 99 -6.20 3.44 -3.50
C ASP A 99 -5.65 4.68 -2.80
N LEU A 100 -4.84 5.50 -3.48
CA LEU A 100 -4.32 6.74 -2.91
C LEU A 100 -5.45 7.75 -2.61
N HIS A 101 -6.49 7.78 -3.44
CA HIS A 101 -7.70 8.55 -3.16
C HIS A 101 -8.48 8.00 -1.97
N ALA A 102 -8.58 6.68 -1.84
CA ALA A 102 -9.19 6.05 -0.67
C ALA A 102 -8.41 6.38 0.61
N LEU A 103 -7.07 6.39 0.56
CA LEU A 103 -6.23 6.84 1.68
C LEU A 103 -6.56 8.27 2.09
N ARG A 104 -6.69 9.21 1.14
CA ARG A 104 -7.02 10.62 1.46
C ARG A 104 -8.35 10.74 2.20
N ARG A 105 -9.33 9.89 1.87
CA ARG A 105 -10.61 9.84 2.60
C ARG A 105 -10.42 9.27 4.00
N GLN A 106 -9.56 8.28 4.15
CA GLN A 106 -9.20 7.74 5.47
C GLN A 106 -8.47 8.80 6.31
N ASP A 107 -7.49 9.51 5.74
CA ASP A 107 -6.78 10.63 6.37
C ASP A 107 -7.78 11.70 6.86
N ALA A 108 -8.78 12.05 6.05
CA ALA A 108 -9.81 13.01 6.46
C ALA A 108 -10.62 12.52 7.68
N ILE A 109 -10.98 11.23 7.72
CA ILE A 109 -11.74 10.66 8.84
C ILE A 109 -10.92 10.66 10.13
N TYR A 110 -9.69 10.14 10.09
CA TYR A 110 -8.88 9.92 11.31
C TYR A 110 -8.10 11.16 11.77
N LEU A 111 -7.79 12.09 10.87
CA LEU A 111 -6.90 13.23 11.16
C LEU A 111 -7.59 14.60 11.07
N GLN A 112 -8.77 14.72 10.46
CA GLN A 112 -9.39 16.03 10.17
C GLN A 112 -10.81 16.17 10.71
N ASN A 113 -11.62 15.11 10.67
CA ASN A 113 -13.04 15.18 11.06
C ASN A 113 -13.28 15.21 12.58
N GLY A 114 -12.32 14.75 13.38
CA GLY A 114 -12.42 14.71 14.84
C GLY A 114 -12.01 16.03 15.52
N ARG A 115 -12.30 16.15 16.82
CA ARG A 115 -11.73 17.22 17.68
C ARG A 115 -10.23 17.09 17.82
N GLU A 116 -9.74 15.86 17.82
CA GLU A 116 -8.34 15.50 17.95
C GLU A 116 -7.97 14.53 16.82
N LYS A 117 -6.69 14.51 16.45
CA LYS A 117 -6.14 13.51 15.52
C LYS A 117 -6.02 12.18 16.24
N ASP A 118 -6.35 11.07 15.56
CA ASP A 118 -6.08 9.74 16.09
C ASP A 118 -4.56 9.49 16.17
N PRO A 119 -3.97 9.37 17.38
CA PRO A 119 -2.53 9.26 17.54
C PRO A 119 -1.97 7.93 17.02
N PHE A 120 -2.76 6.86 17.02
CA PHE A 120 -2.32 5.54 16.56
C PHE A 120 -2.28 5.50 15.04
N TYR A 121 -3.33 6.01 14.39
CA TYR A 121 -3.35 6.19 12.96
C TYR A 121 -2.24 7.13 12.49
N GLN A 122 -2.07 8.28 13.16
CA GLN A 122 -1.06 9.27 12.79
C GLN A 122 0.36 8.68 12.82
N ARG A 123 0.73 7.99 13.91
CA ARG A 123 2.06 7.36 14.05
C ARG A 123 2.37 6.38 12.91
N ARG A 124 1.41 5.51 12.54
CA ARG A 124 1.58 4.60 11.39
C ARG A 124 1.66 5.37 10.08
N ARG A 125 0.75 6.34 9.90
CA ARG A 125 0.61 7.12 8.66
C ARG A 125 1.86 7.91 8.30
N GLU A 126 2.60 8.38 9.30
CA GLU A 126 3.88 9.11 9.14
C GLU A 126 5.01 8.23 8.59
N LEU A 127 4.97 6.93 8.86
CA LEU A 127 5.94 5.95 8.36
C LEU A 127 5.68 5.54 6.91
N LEU A 128 4.45 5.75 6.41
CA LEU A 128 4.05 5.32 5.07
C LEU A 128 4.53 6.29 3.97
N LYS A 129 5.16 5.72 2.96
CA LYS A 129 5.50 6.34 1.68
C LYS A 129 4.83 5.53 0.57
N PHE A 130 4.39 6.20 -0.50
CA PHE A 130 3.61 5.57 -1.55
C PHE A 130 4.33 5.56 -2.89
N VAL A 131 4.21 4.46 -3.61
CA VAL A 131 4.62 4.29 -5.00
C VAL A 131 3.36 4.02 -5.81
N LEU A 132 3.17 4.77 -6.89
CA LEU A 132 2.01 4.55 -7.75
C LEU A 132 2.28 3.45 -8.75
N ILE A 133 1.37 2.48 -8.84
CA ILE A 133 1.27 1.55 -9.96
C ILE A 133 0.21 2.10 -10.92
N GLY A 134 0.60 2.37 -12.16
CA GLY A 134 -0.36 2.77 -13.18
C GLY A 134 -1.16 1.61 -13.75
N CYS A 135 -2.42 1.89 -14.08
CA CYS A 135 -3.26 0.98 -14.84
C CYS A 135 -3.28 1.44 -16.30
N GLN A 136 -2.99 0.54 -17.23
CA GLN A 136 -3.04 0.86 -18.66
C GLN A 136 -4.48 1.12 -19.13
N GLU A 137 -5.43 0.39 -18.55
CA GLU A 137 -6.86 0.49 -18.85
C GLU A 137 -7.68 0.23 -17.58
N ALA A 138 -8.91 0.73 -17.57
CA ALA A 138 -9.86 0.42 -16.51
C ALA A 138 -10.39 -1.01 -16.70
N TYR A 139 -10.51 -1.75 -15.61
CA TYR A 139 -11.13 -3.08 -15.62
C TYR A 139 -12.65 -2.94 -15.74
N GLU A 140 -13.31 -4.03 -16.14
CA GLU A 140 -14.77 -4.09 -16.36
C GLU A 140 -15.60 -3.52 -15.19
N ASN A 141 -15.13 -3.72 -13.95
CA ASN A 141 -15.81 -3.31 -12.73
C ASN A 141 -15.10 -2.14 -12.01
N CYS A 142 -14.32 -1.33 -12.72
CA CYS A 142 -13.70 -0.13 -12.18
C CYS A 142 -14.52 1.12 -12.48
N PHE A 143 -14.73 1.96 -11.46
CA PHE A 143 -15.42 3.25 -11.55
C PHE A 143 -14.46 4.45 -11.36
N CYS A 144 -13.13 4.20 -11.40
CA CYS A 144 -12.14 5.21 -11.07
C CYS A 144 -12.08 6.37 -12.08
N VAL A 145 -12.39 6.10 -13.35
CA VAL A 145 -12.45 7.13 -14.40
C VAL A 145 -13.67 8.03 -14.17
N ASP A 146 -14.84 7.45 -13.95
CA ASP A 146 -16.08 8.20 -13.70
C ASP A 146 -16.00 9.04 -12.41
N MET A 147 -15.34 8.52 -11.38
CA MET A 147 -15.13 9.21 -10.10
C MET A 147 -13.92 10.15 -10.12
N GLY A 148 -13.17 10.24 -11.23
CA GLY A 148 -11.96 11.07 -11.35
C GLY A 148 -10.82 10.68 -10.39
N SER A 149 -10.80 9.44 -9.89
CA SER A 149 -9.78 8.92 -8.96
C SER A 149 -8.68 8.11 -9.67
N ASN A 150 -8.76 8.01 -11.00
CA ASN A 150 -7.76 7.36 -11.85
C ASN A 150 -6.45 8.16 -12.00
N GLN A 151 -6.42 9.44 -11.61
CA GLN A 151 -5.22 10.29 -11.69
C GLN A 151 -4.87 10.88 -10.34
N THR A 152 -3.61 10.78 -9.93
CA THR A 152 -3.11 11.45 -8.72
C THR A 152 -1.91 12.33 -9.05
N LYS A 153 -1.89 13.57 -8.55
CA LYS A 153 -0.83 14.55 -8.82
C LYS A 153 0.23 14.65 -7.72
N GLU A 154 -0.09 14.20 -6.51
CA GLU A 154 0.75 14.40 -5.33
C GLU A 154 0.53 13.30 -4.28
N GLY A 155 1.48 13.17 -3.34
CA GLY A 155 1.37 12.21 -2.24
C GLY A 155 1.99 10.83 -2.52
N TYR A 156 2.83 10.73 -3.55
CA TYR A 156 3.64 9.55 -3.89
C TYR A 156 5.09 9.97 -4.17
N VAL A 157 6.03 9.03 -4.03
CA VAL A 157 7.48 9.28 -4.23
C VAL A 157 7.87 9.13 -5.68
N PHE A 158 7.41 8.04 -6.32
CA PHE A 158 7.57 7.78 -7.75
C PHE A 158 6.43 6.88 -8.24
N SER A 159 6.29 6.77 -9.56
CA SER A 159 5.32 5.88 -10.20
C SER A 159 6.04 4.85 -11.05
N ILE A 160 5.42 3.69 -11.21
CA ILE A 160 5.84 2.61 -12.10
C ILE A 160 4.70 2.25 -13.04
N ASP A 161 5.05 2.07 -14.30
CA ASP A 161 4.14 1.68 -15.36
C ASP A 161 4.78 0.53 -16.12
N LYS A 162 4.07 -0.58 -16.27
CA LYS A 162 4.54 -1.64 -17.17
C LYS A 162 4.37 -1.15 -18.60
N THR A 163 5.46 -1.02 -19.34
CA THR A 163 5.41 -0.74 -20.78
C THR A 163 4.84 -1.95 -21.52
N LYS A 164 3.95 -1.74 -22.48
CA LYS A 164 3.56 -2.82 -23.40
C LYS A 164 4.81 -3.23 -24.17
N GLU A 165 5.16 -4.52 -24.14
CA GLU A 165 6.05 -5.09 -25.15
C GLU A 165 5.36 -4.87 -26.51
N THR A 166 6.00 -4.09 -27.38
CA THR A 166 5.66 -4.00 -28.81
C THR A 166 6.03 -5.27 -29.53
#